data_AF-A0A811R6N5-F1
#
_entry.id   AF-A0A811R6N5-F1
#
_cell.length_a   1.000
_cell.length_b   1.000
_cell.length_c   1.000
_cell.angle_alpha   90.00
_cell.angle_beta   90.00
_cell.angle_gamma   90.00
#
_symmetry.space_group_name_H-M   'P 1'
#
loop_
_entity.id
_entity.type
_entity.pdbx_description
1 polymer ?
#
loop_
_entity_poly.entity_id
_entity_poly.type
_entity_poly.pdbx_seq_one_letter_code
_entity_poly.pdbx_strand_id
1 'polypeptide(L)'
;MAAPTTTGPPPTCPCSALPPLAPPSSASPPEALSCPATQTLPRSPTSSKASKGTCGVVLPEATKEKVTPVKEGDSLALPFGVVTWWHNAHAASSDLVDAAAELVSTQPGADIVIVKDGHRMPEARDEDREGLVLNFLEAPLDVDIKNGGRVVVLNTRNLPLVKEVGLSADLVRIDAHSMCSPGFSCGSAYQVTYIVRASGRIQIVGINVTRVLETRAEGGCLFIVPRFFVVSKIADETGMEWFSIITTPK
;
A
#
# COMPACT_ATOMS: atom_id res chain seq x y z
N MET A 1 41.73 54.04 -11.82
CA MET A 1 41.69 53.60 -10.41
C MET A 1 41.14 52.19 -10.42
N ALA A 2 42.02 51.19 -10.35
CA ALA A 2 41.68 49.77 -10.47
C ALA A 2 41.72 49.15 -9.06
N ALA A 3 40.70 48.37 -8.71
CA ALA A 3 40.63 47.64 -7.44
C ALA A 3 41.33 46.27 -7.57
N PRO A 4 42.06 45.79 -6.54
CA PRO A 4 42.83 44.56 -6.63
C PRO A 4 41.97 43.31 -6.38
N THR A 5 42.18 42.29 -7.20
CA THR A 5 41.68 40.92 -7.06
C THR A 5 42.53 40.17 -6.01
N THR A 6 41.93 39.74 -4.90
CA THR A 6 42.58 38.83 -3.94
C THR A 6 42.09 37.41 -4.18
N THR A 7 42.96 36.58 -4.79
CA THR A 7 42.81 35.12 -4.86
C THR A 7 43.42 34.49 -3.62
N GLY A 8 42.59 33.95 -2.72
CA GLY A 8 42.99 33.06 -1.63
C GLY A 8 42.36 31.68 -1.81
N PRO A 9 43.05 30.57 -1.48
CA PRO A 9 42.49 29.23 -1.57
C PRO A 9 41.42 29.00 -0.49
N PRO A 10 40.40 28.14 -0.73
CA PRO A 10 39.38 27.85 0.26
C PRO A 10 39.96 27.06 1.45
N PRO A 11 39.40 27.22 2.67
CA PRO A 11 39.88 26.49 3.84
C PRO A 11 39.58 25.00 3.72
N THR A 12 40.61 24.18 3.96
CA THR A 12 40.51 22.73 4.07
C THR A 12 39.88 22.34 5.41
N CYS A 13 38.73 21.68 5.37
CA CYS A 13 38.12 21.05 6.55
C CYS A 13 38.94 19.81 6.99
N PRO A 14 39.24 19.63 8.29
CA PRO A 14 39.90 18.42 8.75
C PRO A 14 38.90 17.26 8.80
N CYS A 15 39.11 16.25 7.94
CA CYS A 15 38.42 14.96 8.00
C CYS A 15 38.72 14.28 9.33
N SER A 16 37.78 14.36 10.27
CA SER A 16 37.71 13.45 11.40
C SER A 16 37.06 12.16 10.91
N ALA A 17 37.82 11.08 10.81
CA ALA A 17 37.32 9.77 10.43
C ALA A 17 36.29 9.28 11.46
N LEU A 18 35.02 9.21 11.07
CA LEU A 18 33.99 8.50 11.83
C LEU A 18 34.22 6.99 11.67
N PRO A 19 34.09 6.18 12.74
CA PRO A 19 34.21 4.73 12.64
C PRO A 19 33.05 4.15 11.79
N PRO A 20 33.26 3.02 11.09
CA PRO A 20 32.22 2.42 10.27
C PRO A 20 31.06 1.96 11.16
N LEU A 21 29.83 2.41 10.84
CA LEU A 21 28.63 1.86 11.45
C LEU A 21 28.53 0.37 11.09
N ALA A 22 28.38 -0.46 12.12
CA ALA A 22 28.10 -1.88 11.98
C ALA A 22 26.78 -2.09 11.19
N PRO A 23 26.67 -3.15 10.37
CA PRO A 23 25.43 -3.46 9.67
C PRO A 23 24.32 -3.76 10.70
N PRO A 24 23.08 -3.30 10.48
CA PRO A 24 21.98 -3.61 11.39
C PRO A 24 21.77 -5.13 11.41
N SER A 25 21.85 -5.72 12.61
CA SER A 25 21.46 -7.11 12.84
C SER A 25 20.02 -7.31 12.40
N SER A 26 19.76 -8.42 11.72
CA SER A 26 18.44 -8.89 11.29
C SER A 26 17.34 -8.55 12.30
N ALA A 27 16.62 -7.46 12.05
CA ALA A 27 15.39 -7.16 12.74
C ALA A 27 14.29 -8.02 12.09
N SER A 28 13.70 -8.92 12.87
CA SER A 28 12.50 -9.64 12.51
C SER A 28 11.42 -8.64 12.06
N PRO A 29 10.60 -8.97 11.03
CA PRO A 29 9.57 -8.06 10.55
C PRO A 29 8.60 -7.73 11.69
N PRO A 30 8.19 -6.45 11.85
CA PRO A 30 7.22 -6.10 12.87
C PRO A 30 5.90 -6.82 12.59
N GLU A 31 5.33 -7.40 13.64
CA GLU A 31 3.97 -7.94 13.66
C GLU A 31 3.01 -6.96 13.01
N ALA A 32 2.05 -7.51 12.25
CA ALA A 32 1.07 -6.79 11.47
C ALA A 32 0.40 -5.69 12.31
N LEU A 33 0.80 -4.44 12.08
CA LEU A 33 0.08 -3.26 12.55
C LEU A 33 -1.29 -3.27 11.85
N SER A 34 -2.30 -3.76 12.55
CA SER A 34 -3.71 -3.67 12.17
C SER A 34 -4.15 -2.21 12.20
N CYS A 35 -4.01 -1.53 11.06
CA CYS A 35 -4.70 -0.28 10.80
C CYS A 35 -6.11 -0.62 10.28
N PRO A 36 -7.19 -0.10 10.90
CA PRO A 36 -8.55 -0.26 10.39
C PRO A 36 -8.78 0.72 9.24
N ALA A 37 -8.11 0.47 8.12
CA ALA A 37 -8.32 1.16 6.86
C ALA A 37 -7.44 0.51 5.79
N THR A 38 -8.07 -0.30 4.93
CA THR A 38 -7.48 -0.94 3.75
C THR A 38 -6.44 -2.02 4.07
N GLN A 39 -6.90 -3.26 4.25
CA GLN A 39 -6.02 -4.44 4.21
C GLN A 39 -5.88 -4.94 2.78
N THR A 40 -4.66 -4.88 2.25
CA THR A 40 -4.27 -5.56 1.01
C THR A 40 -3.67 -6.92 1.37
N LEU A 41 -4.07 -7.98 0.65
CA LEU A 41 -3.59 -9.34 0.88
C LEU A 41 -2.08 -9.43 0.55
N PRO A 42 -1.20 -9.80 1.51
CA PRO A 42 0.19 -10.07 1.20
C PRO A 42 0.32 -11.39 0.42
N ARG A 43 1.15 -11.40 -0.61
CA ARG A 43 1.43 -12.58 -1.43
C ARG A 43 2.73 -13.26 -0.97
N SER A 44 2.69 -14.57 -0.76
CA SER A 44 3.90 -15.41 -0.69
C SER A 44 4.53 -15.58 -2.09
N PRO A 45 5.86 -15.53 -2.25
CA PRO A 45 6.52 -15.39 -3.55
C PRO A 45 6.43 -16.59 -4.50
N THR A 46 5.70 -17.67 -4.18
CA THR A 46 5.67 -18.91 -4.97
C THR A 46 4.26 -19.48 -5.16
N SER A 47 3.48 -18.90 -6.07
CA SER A 47 2.33 -19.55 -6.73
C SER A 47 1.72 -18.57 -7.73
N SER A 48 1.68 -18.92 -9.01
CA SER A 48 1.18 -18.10 -10.12
C SER A 48 -0.34 -18.19 -10.35
N LYS A 49 -1.12 -18.68 -9.39
CA LYS A 49 -2.59 -18.72 -9.49
C LYS A 49 -3.22 -17.56 -8.72
N ALA A 50 -4.03 -16.75 -9.40
CA ALA A 50 -4.84 -15.72 -8.76
C ALA A 50 -5.81 -16.38 -7.76
N SER A 51 -5.60 -16.14 -6.47
CA SER A 51 -6.51 -16.60 -5.42
C SER A 51 -7.83 -15.83 -5.53
N LYS A 52 -8.95 -16.53 -5.71
CA LYS A 52 -10.29 -15.94 -5.63
C LYS A 52 -10.70 -15.92 -4.16
N GLY A 53 -10.69 -14.73 -3.57
CA GLY A 53 -11.21 -14.51 -2.22
C GLY A 53 -12.69 -14.11 -2.27
N THR A 54 -13.36 -14.22 -1.13
CA THR A 54 -14.68 -13.64 -0.89
C THR A 54 -14.59 -12.78 0.36
N CYS A 55 -15.20 -11.60 0.32
CA CYS A 55 -15.35 -10.72 1.46
C CYS A 55 -16.83 -10.49 1.74
N GLY A 56 -17.26 -10.68 2.98
CA GLY A 56 -18.56 -10.20 3.43
C GLY A 56 -18.42 -8.88 4.16
N VAL A 57 -19.34 -7.96 3.87
CA VAL A 57 -19.39 -6.62 4.44
C VAL A 57 -20.78 -6.36 4.99
N VAL A 58 -20.85 -6.14 6.30
CA VAL A 58 -22.09 -5.80 7.02
C VAL A 58 -22.02 -4.33 7.39
N LEU A 59 -22.75 -3.50 6.63
CA LEU A 59 -22.87 -2.07 6.92
C LEU A 59 -23.90 -1.87 8.05
N PRO A 60 -23.66 -0.97 9.03
CA PRO A 60 -24.54 -0.77 10.18
C PRO A 60 -26.02 -0.50 9.83
N GLU A 61 -26.27 0.20 8.72
CA GLU A 61 -27.61 0.61 8.27
C GLU A 61 -28.20 -0.31 7.18
N ALA A 62 -27.48 -1.36 6.77
CA ALA A 62 -27.94 -2.25 5.70
C ALA A 62 -28.77 -3.41 6.26
N THR A 63 -29.90 -3.69 5.62
CA THR A 63 -30.76 -4.84 5.93
C THR A 63 -30.19 -6.17 5.43
N LYS A 64 -29.17 -6.13 4.57
CA LYS A 64 -28.51 -7.30 4.00
C LYS A 64 -27.01 -7.08 3.97
N GLU A 65 -26.27 -8.15 4.27
CA GLU A 65 -24.84 -8.19 4.02
C GLU A 65 -24.56 -8.13 2.52
N LYS A 66 -23.42 -7.52 2.17
CA LYS A 66 -22.85 -7.56 0.83
C LYS A 66 -21.78 -8.65 0.81
N VAL A 67 -21.86 -9.59 -0.12
CA VAL A 67 -20.88 -10.68 -0.25
C VAL A 67 -20.19 -10.55 -1.59
N THR A 68 -18.95 -10.11 -1.55
CA THR A 68 -18.24 -9.60 -2.72
C THR A 68 -17.08 -10.52 -3.07
N PRO A 69 -16.94 -10.96 -4.35
CA PRO A 69 -15.75 -11.67 -4.77
C PRO A 69 -14.58 -10.68 -4.82
N VAL A 70 -13.40 -11.10 -4.36
CA VAL A 70 -12.18 -10.29 -4.27
C VAL A 70 -11.09 -10.90 -5.15
N LYS A 71 -10.42 -10.05 -5.92
CA LYS A 71 -9.31 -10.42 -6.81
C LYS A 71 -8.13 -9.45 -6.70
N GLU A 72 -7.01 -9.84 -7.29
CA GLU A 72 -5.81 -8.98 -7.37
C GLU A 72 -6.16 -7.62 -7.99
N GLY A 73 -5.64 -6.55 -7.40
CA GLY A 73 -5.92 -5.18 -7.81
C GLY A 73 -7.12 -4.52 -7.13
N ASP A 74 -7.95 -5.28 -6.41
CA ASP A 74 -9.09 -4.71 -5.69
C ASP A 74 -8.65 -3.86 -4.50
N SER A 75 -9.32 -2.74 -4.31
CA SER A 75 -9.31 -1.95 -3.10
C SER A 75 -10.75 -1.72 -2.64
N LEU A 76 -11.01 -2.04 -1.37
CA LEU A 76 -12.32 -1.92 -0.74
C LEU A 76 -12.33 -0.69 0.17
N ALA A 77 -13.25 0.24 -0.08
CA ALA A 77 -13.44 1.41 0.78
C ALA A 77 -14.48 1.09 1.86
N LEU A 78 -14.06 1.06 3.12
CA LEU A 78 -14.92 0.67 4.24
C LEU A 78 -15.06 1.82 5.24
N PRO A 79 -16.29 2.32 5.48
CA PRO A 79 -16.57 3.26 6.56
C PRO A 79 -16.21 2.69 7.94
N PHE A 80 -16.06 3.58 8.92
CA PHE A 80 -15.81 3.17 10.29
C PHE A 80 -17.01 2.42 10.89
N GLY A 81 -16.76 1.39 11.69
CA GLY A 81 -17.79 0.61 12.37
C GLY A 81 -18.43 -0.50 11.52
N VAL A 82 -17.93 -0.74 10.31
CA VAL A 82 -18.37 -1.83 9.45
C VAL A 82 -17.76 -3.16 9.91
N VAL A 83 -18.56 -4.21 9.96
CA VAL A 83 -18.08 -5.58 10.22
C VAL A 83 -17.73 -6.24 8.91
N THR A 84 -16.54 -6.85 8.83
CA THR A 84 -16.11 -7.60 7.65
C THR A 84 -15.62 -8.98 8.01
N TRP A 85 -15.82 -9.93 7.09
CA TRP A 85 -15.20 -11.24 7.14
C TRP A 85 -14.57 -11.55 5.79
N TRP A 86 -13.53 -12.39 5.80
CA TRP A 86 -12.73 -12.70 4.62
C TRP A 86 -12.53 -14.21 4.52
N HIS A 87 -12.70 -14.75 3.34
CA HIS A 87 -12.52 -16.15 3.07
C HIS A 87 -11.67 -16.33 1.81
N ASN A 88 -10.58 -17.08 1.93
CA ASN A 88 -9.76 -17.48 0.79
C ASN A 88 -10.17 -18.88 0.37
N ALA A 89 -10.85 -19.01 -0.77
CA ALA A 89 -11.19 -20.32 -1.32
C ALA A 89 -9.93 -20.94 -1.95
N HIS A 90 -9.06 -21.52 -1.12
CA HIS A 90 -7.97 -22.34 -1.63
C HIS A 90 -8.49 -23.74 -1.97
N ALA A 91 -7.93 -24.35 -3.01
CA ALA A 91 -8.13 -25.78 -3.22
C ALA A 91 -7.54 -26.53 -2.01
N ALA A 92 -8.42 -27.16 -1.23
CA ALA A 92 -8.21 -28.12 -0.14
C ALA A 92 -6.78 -28.15 0.45
N SER A 93 -6.58 -27.53 1.61
CA SER A 93 -5.60 -28.05 2.57
C SER A 93 -6.33 -29.00 3.50
N SER A 94 -6.22 -30.29 3.23
CA SER A 94 -6.77 -31.35 4.07
C SER A 94 -6.03 -31.39 5.39
N ASP A 95 -6.41 -30.55 6.36
CA ASP A 95 -6.17 -30.74 7.79
C ASP A 95 -7.17 -29.88 8.58
N LEU A 96 -8.15 -30.57 9.19
CA LEU A 96 -9.04 -30.32 10.36
C LEU A 96 -9.18 -28.85 10.88
N VAL A 97 -10.39 -28.34 11.21
CA VAL A 97 -11.12 -28.50 12.50
C VAL A 97 -12.65 -28.23 12.35
N ASP A 98 -13.49 -28.99 13.07
CA ASP A 98 -14.96 -28.79 13.13
C ASP A 98 -15.30 -27.56 13.98
N ALA A 99 -16.38 -26.89 13.60
CA ALA A 99 -17.35 -26.19 14.46
C ALA A 99 -17.52 -24.68 14.22
N ALA A 100 -18.31 -24.30 13.21
CA ALA A 100 -18.76 -22.91 13.02
C ALA A 100 -19.59 -22.35 14.20
N ALA A 101 -20.23 -23.20 15.01
CA ALA A 101 -21.03 -22.77 16.17
C ALA A 101 -20.22 -22.70 17.49
N GLU A 102 -19.14 -23.48 17.63
CA GLU A 102 -18.20 -23.33 18.76
C GLU A 102 -17.18 -22.22 18.50
N LEU A 103 -16.78 -21.99 17.24
CA LEU A 103 -15.83 -20.93 16.83
C LEU A 103 -16.23 -19.49 17.20
N VAL A 104 -17.42 -19.21 17.73
CA VAL A 104 -17.75 -17.87 18.25
C VAL A 104 -17.80 -17.84 19.77
N SER A 105 -17.97 -19.01 20.41
CA SER A 105 -18.19 -19.13 21.86
C SER A 105 -17.02 -19.74 22.63
N THR A 106 -16.09 -20.45 21.97
CA THR A 106 -14.92 -21.09 22.59
C THR A 106 -13.58 -20.58 22.05
N GLN A 107 -13.55 -19.60 21.15
CA GLN A 107 -12.28 -19.10 20.59
C GLN A 107 -11.41 -18.44 21.67
N PRO A 108 -10.18 -18.92 21.90
CA PRO A 108 -9.19 -18.24 22.71
C PRO A 108 -8.55 -17.09 21.92
N GLY A 109 -9.36 -16.22 21.30
CA GLY A 109 -8.90 -15.01 20.61
C GLY A 109 -8.12 -15.23 19.30
N ALA A 110 -8.46 -16.25 18.49
CA ALA A 110 -7.84 -16.41 17.17
C ALA A 110 -8.64 -15.65 16.09
N ASP A 111 -7.99 -14.68 15.43
CA ASP A 111 -8.60 -13.84 14.37
C ASP A 111 -8.68 -14.54 12.99
N ILE A 112 -7.93 -15.64 12.78
CA ILE A 112 -7.87 -16.40 11.53
C ILE A 112 -8.08 -17.88 11.85
N VAL A 113 -9.00 -18.53 11.13
CA VAL A 113 -9.36 -19.94 11.32
C VAL A 113 -9.36 -20.70 10.00
N ILE A 114 -8.94 -21.96 10.04
CA ILE A 114 -9.05 -22.89 8.90
C ILE A 114 -10.46 -23.46 8.91
N VAL A 115 -11.16 -23.31 7.80
CA VAL A 115 -12.52 -23.82 7.63
C VAL A 115 -12.47 -25.16 6.89
N LYS A 116 -13.22 -26.14 7.39
CA LYS A 116 -13.31 -27.47 6.78
C LYS A 116 -13.89 -27.46 5.36
N ASP A 117 -13.42 -28.41 4.57
CA ASP A 117 -14.00 -28.74 3.26
C ASP A 117 -15.51 -29.03 3.39
N GLY A 118 -16.30 -28.41 2.50
CA GLY A 118 -17.75 -28.57 2.47
C GLY A 118 -18.54 -27.60 3.38
N HIS A 119 -17.87 -26.75 4.16
CA HIS A 119 -18.54 -25.65 4.84
C HIS A 119 -19.14 -24.68 3.81
N ARG A 120 -20.42 -24.34 3.97
CA ARG A 120 -21.12 -23.43 3.05
C ARG A 120 -20.91 -22.00 3.48
N MET A 121 -20.10 -21.27 2.72
CA MET A 121 -20.01 -19.82 2.81
C MET A 121 -21.12 -19.15 2.00
N PRO A 122 -21.57 -17.94 2.38
CA PRO A 122 -22.45 -17.14 1.54
C PRO A 122 -21.91 -16.98 0.11
N GLU A 123 -22.80 -17.03 -0.87
CA GLU A 123 -22.42 -16.93 -2.28
C GLU A 123 -22.07 -15.48 -2.64
N ALA A 124 -20.92 -15.31 -3.29
CA ALA A 124 -20.43 -14.00 -3.70
C ALA A 124 -21.19 -13.50 -4.94
N ARG A 125 -21.44 -12.19 -4.98
CA ARG A 125 -22.18 -11.51 -6.04
C ARG A 125 -21.36 -10.36 -6.60
N ASP A 126 -21.25 -10.28 -7.92
CA ASP A 126 -20.52 -9.18 -8.56
C ASP A 126 -21.24 -7.84 -8.36
N GLU A 127 -22.57 -7.84 -8.26
CA GLU A 127 -23.35 -6.62 -7.98
C GLU A 127 -22.99 -5.99 -6.63
N ASP A 128 -22.60 -6.81 -5.64
CA ASP A 128 -22.24 -6.31 -4.31
C ASP A 128 -20.92 -5.51 -4.32
N ARG A 129 -20.15 -5.60 -5.42
CA ARG A 129 -18.95 -4.77 -5.64
C ARG A 129 -19.29 -3.29 -5.85
N GLU A 130 -20.50 -2.99 -6.34
CA GLU A 130 -20.89 -1.65 -6.76
C GLU A 130 -20.83 -0.66 -5.58
N GLY A 131 -20.14 0.47 -5.80
CA GLY A 131 -19.96 1.53 -4.82
C GLY A 131 -19.01 1.19 -3.66
N LEU A 132 -18.43 0.00 -3.64
CA LEU A 132 -17.55 -0.49 -2.57
C LEU A 132 -16.12 -0.75 -3.05
N VAL A 133 -15.97 -1.28 -4.27
CA VAL A 133 -14.69 -1.82 -4.77
C VAL A 133 -14.24 -1.06 -6.02
N LEU A 134 -12.96 -0.68 -6.05
CA LEU A 134 -12.27 -0.27 -7.27
C LEU A 134 -11.14 -1.26 -7.56
N ASN A 135 -11.06 -1.76 -8.80
CA ASN A 135 -9.91 -2.56 -9.22
C ASN A 135 -8.89 -1.68 -9.97
N PHE A 136 -7.72 -1.47 -9.39
CA PHE A 136 -6.67 -0.62 -9.95
C PHE A 136 -5.99 -1.19 -11.20
N LEU A 137 -6.14 -2.49 -11.46
CA LEU A 137 -5.58 -3.14 -12.66
C LEU A 137 -6.51 -3.00 -13.87
N GLU A 138 -7.80 -2.79 -13.62
CA GLU A 138 -8.85 -2.71 -14.64
C GLU A 138 -9.41 -1.30 -14.81
N ALA A 139 -9.20 -0.42 -13.84
CA ALA A 139 -9.66 0.97 -13.89
C ALA A 139 -8.97 1.75 -15.02
N PRO A 140 -9.65 2.76 -15.60
CA PRO A 140 -9.04 3.67 -16.55
C PRO A 140 -7.81 4.37 -15.96
N LEU A 141 -6.77 4.52 -16.78
CA LEU A 141 -5.54 5.22 -16.38
C LEU A 141 -5.79 6.72 -16.30
N ASP A 142 -5.41 7.34 -15.18
CA ASP A 142 -5.41 8.80 -15.02
C ASP A 142 -4.19 9.43 -15.71
N VAL A 143 -3.08 8.70 -15.76
CA VAL A 143 -1.85 9.09 -16.46
C VAL A 143 -1.33 7.89 -17.24
N ASP A 144 -0.99 8.09 -18.51
CA ASP A 144 -0.32 7.11 -19.35
C ASP A 144 0.76 7.82 -20.19
N ILE A 145 2.01 7.70 -19.75
CA ILE A 145 3.17 8.27 -20.43
C ILE A 145 3.97 7.10 -21.02
N LYS A 146 4.04 7.06 -22.35
CA LYS A 146 4.84 6.07 -23.09
C LYS A 146 6.30 6.08 -22.62
N ASN A 147 6.81 4.93 -22.20
CA ASN A 147 8.17 4.74 -21.66
C ASN A 147 8.46 5.56 -20.37
N GLY A 148 7.42 6.01 -19.68
CA GLY A 148 7.54 6.78 -18.44
C GLY A 148 6.81 6.10 -17.30
N GLY A 149 5.52 5.80 -17.50
CA GLY A 149 4.72 5.11 -16.51
C GLY A 149 3.22 5.36 -16.62
N ARG A 150 2.49 4.67 -15.74
CA ARG A 150 1.04 4.64 -15.65
C ARG A 150 0.60 4.92 -14.22
N VAL A 151 -0.49 5.67 -14.06
CA VAL A 151 -1.08 5.99 -12.75
C VAL A 151 -2.58 5.75 -12.80
N VAL A 152 -3.10 5.13 -11.74
CA VAL A 152 -4.53 5.09 -11.42
C VAL A 152 -4.71 5.69 -10.02
N VAL A 153 -5.67 6.60 -9.87
CA VAL A 153 -5.96 7.31 -8.63
C VAL A 153 -7.39 6.99 -8.18
N LEU A 154 -7.52 6.42 -6.98
CA LEU A 154 -8.79 6.29 -6.28
C LEU A 154 -9.18 7.64 -5.66
N ASN A 155 -10.35 8.16 -6.06
CA ASN A 155 -10.87 9.44 -5.61
C ASN A 155 -12.42 9.44 -5.60
N THR A 156 -13.03 10.52 -5.14
CA THR A 156 -14.49 10.60 -4.98
C THR A 156 -15.27 10.56 -6.29
N ARG A 157 -14.62 10.67 -7.46
CA ARG A 157 -15.28 10.55 -8.77
C ARG A 157 -15.49 9.09 -9.19
N ASN A 158 -14.54 8.21 -8.89
CA ASN A 158 -14.63 6.79 -9.25
C ASN A 158 -15.14 5.91 -8.11
N LEU A 159 -15.00 6.34 -6.85
CA LEU A 159 -15.61 5.68 -5.70
C LEU A 159 -16.06 6.72 -4.66
N PRO A 160 -17.29 7.25 -4.75
CA PRO A 160 -17.75 8.33 -3.88
C PRO A 160 -17.63 8.07 -2.37
N LEU A 161 -17.72 6.80 -1.95
CA LEU A 161 -17.61 6.36 -0.56
C LEU A 161 -16.29 6.78 0.10
N VAL A 162 -15.21 6.95 -0.66
CA VAL A 162 -13.90 7.33 -0.09
C VAL A 162 -13.91 8.73 0.54
N LYS A 163 -14.90 9.56 0.20
CA LYS A 163 -15.13 10.84 0.88
C LYS A 163 -15.47 10.65 2.37
N GLU A 164 -16.32 9.67 2.67
CA GLU A 164 -16.72 9.34 4.04
C GLU A 164 -15.58 8.65 4.80
N VAL A 165 -14.88 7.75 4.10
CA VAL A 165 -13.70 7.05 4.64
C VAL A 165 -12.56 8.02 4.98
N GLY A 166 -12.44 9.14 4.25
CA GLY A 166 -11.37 10.12 4.47
C GLY A 166 -10.01 9.63 3.96
N LEU A 167 -10.02 8.82 2.91
CA LEU A 167 -8.83 8.28 2.26
C LEU A 167 -8.88 8.48 0.75
N SER A 168 -7.72 8.47 0.12
CA SER A 168 -7.52 8.24 -1.31
C SER A 168 -6.38 7.25 -1.50
N ALA A 169 -6.19 6.76 -2.72
CA ALA A 169 -5.07 5.88 -3.01
C ALA A 169 -4.58 6.03 -4.45
N ASP A 170 -3.34 5.61 -4.71
CA ASP A 170 -2.79 5.51 -6.06
C ASP A 170 -2.10 4.16 -6.28
N LEU A 171 -2.21 3.65 -7.51
CA LEU A 171 -1.33 2.62 -8.03
C LEU A 171 -0.47 3.27 -9.11
N VAL A 172 0.84 3.25 -8.92
CA VAL A 172 1.79 3.83 -9.87
C VAL A 172 2.75 2.77 -10.36
N ARG A 173 2.97 2.77 -11.67
CA ARG A 173 3.90 1.88 -12.37
C ARG A 173 4.79 2.71 -13.27
N ILE A 174 6.05 2.84 -12.94
CA ILE A 174 7.02 3.51 -13.81
C ILE A 174 7.88 2.48 -14.52
N ASP A 175 8.22 2.76 -15.77
CA ASP A 175 9.01 1.86 -16.61
C ASP A 175 10.49 1.90 -16.21
N ALA A 176 11.31 1.04 -16.83
CA ALA A 176 12.74 0.93 -16.56
C ALA A 176 13.46 2.28 -16.70
N HIS A 177 14.29 2.64 -15.72
CA HIS A 177 15.03 3.91 -15.69
C HIS A 177 14.16 5.19 -15.72
N SER A 178 12.84 5.06 -15.58
CA SER A 178 11.94 6.20 -15.48
C SER A 178 11.93 6.77 -14.05
N MET A 179 11.46 8.00 -13.91
CA MET A 179 11.35 8.68 -12.62
C MET A 179 9.94 9.23 -12.44
N CYS A 180 9.40 9.05 -11.24
CA CYS A 180 8.29 9.86 -10.77
C CYS A 180 8.87 11.19 -10.25
N SER A 181 8.48 12.28 -10.89
CA SER A 181 9.00 13.62 -10.58
C SER A 181 8.83 13.95 -9.09
N PRO A 182 9.76 14.75 -8.52
CA PRO A 182 9.63 15.17 -7.13
C PRO A 182 8.28 15.85 -6.89
N GLY A 183 7.52 15.29 -5.96
CA GLY A 183 6.20 15.79 -5.59
C GLY A 183 6.01 15.74 -4.07
N PHE A 184 5.04 16.51 -3.58
CA PHE A 184 4.63 16.47 -2.17
C PHE A 184 3.10 16.49 -2.11
N SER A 185 2.55 15.85 -1.09
CA SER A 185 1.12 15.97 -0.79
C SER A 185 0.85 17.33 -0.16
N CYS A 186 -0.01 18.12 -0.81
CA CYS A 186 -0.58 19.34 -0.23
C CYS A 186 -1.81 18.97 0.64
N GLY A 187 -2.07 19.73 1.70
CA GLY A 187 -3.14 19.41 2.68
C GLY A 187 -2.65 18.59 3.88
N SER A 188 -3.54 18.17 4.79
CA SER A 188 -3.19 17.41 6.03
C SER A 188 -2.89 15.93 5.77
N ALA A 189 -2.36 15.63 4.59
CA ALA A 189 -2.23 14.28 4.07
C ALA A 189 -0.87 13.65 4.42
N TYR A 190 -0.91 12.46 5.01
CA TYR A 190 0.21 11.53 5.05
C TYR A 190 0.08 10.56 3.87
N GLN A 191 1.20 10.19 3.26
CA GLN A 191 1.25 9.18 2.22
C GLN A 191 1.96 7.93 2.77
N VAL A 192 1.23 6.83 2.87
CA VAL A 192 1.80 5.51 3.20
C VAL A 192 1.99 4.77 1.89
N THR A 193 3.24 4.44 1.53
CA THR A 193 3.57 3.81 0.26
C THR A 193 4.17 2.43 0.49
N TYR A 194 3.63 1.44 -0.23
CA TYR A 194 4.09 0.06 -0.26
C TYR A 194 4.60 -0.29 -1.67
N ILE A 195 5.84 -0.79 -1.75
CA ILE A 195 6.42 -1.25 -3.01
C ILE A 195 5.88 -2.63 -3.31
N VAL A 196 5.12 -2.75 -4.40
CA VAL A 196 4.44 -4.00 -4.78
C VAL A 196 5.42 -4.96 -5.42
N ARG A 197 6.27 -4.46 -6.33
CA ARG A 197 7.27 -5.26 -7.05
C ARG A 197 8.36 -4.40 -7.66
N ALA A 198 9.41 -5.09 -8.12
CA ALA A 198 10.64 -4.50 -8.64
C ALA A 198 11.32 -3.59 -7.62
N SER A 199 12.26 -2.75 -8.06
CA SER A 199 13.05 -1.94 -7.15
C SER A 199 13.39 -0.57 -7.74
N GLY A 200 13.80 0.34 -6.87
CA GLY A 200 14.24 1.66 -7.26
C GLY A 200 14.83 2.45 -6.11
N ARG A 201 15.33 3.65 -6.43
CA ARG A 201 15.82 4.62 -5.45
C ARG A 201 14.68 5.51 -4.99
N ILE A 202 14.59 5.71 -3.68
CA ILE A 202 13.66 6.63 -3.04
C ILE A 202 14.47 7.73 -2.35
N GLN A 203 14.07 8.96 -2.60
CA GLN A 203 14.63 10.15 -1.94
C GLN A 203 13.51 10.96 -1.30
N ILE A 204 13.68 11.31 -0.03
CA ILE A 204 12.74 12.16 0.70
C ILE A 204 13.51 13.37 1.25
N VAL A 205 13.00 14.55 0.95
CA VAL A 205 13.50 15.84 1.42
C VAL A 205 12.47 16.45 2.36
N GLY A 206 12.90 16.77 3.58
CA GLY A 206 12.06 17.42 4.58
C GLY A 206 11.91 18.92 4.32
N ILE A 207 11.02 19.56 5.07
CA ILE A 207 10.67 20.99 4.92
C ILE A 207 11.85 21.95 5.10
N ASN A 208 12.90 21.53 5.82
CA ASN A 208 14.13 22.30 6.01
C ASN A 208 15.11 22.12 4.83
N VAL A 209 14.64 21.65 3.67
CA VAL A 209 15.44 21.35 2.47
C VAL A 209 16.57 20.36 2.75
N THR A 210 16.42 19.58 3.81
CA THR A 210 17.40 18.56 4.22
C THR A 210 16.88 17.20 3.76
N ARG A 211 17.76 16.43 3.12
CA ARG A 211 17.44 15.05 2.75
C ARG A 211 17.34 14.20 4.00
N VAL A 212 16.15 13.68 4.27
CA VAL A 212 15.86 12.88 5.47
C VAL A 212 15.91 11.38 5.20
N LEU A 213 15.74 10.98 3.93
CA LEU A 213 15.88 9.59 3.51
C LEU A 213 16.48 9.53 2.10
N GLU A 214 17.46 8.66 1.93
CA GLU A 214 17.85 8.13 0.63
C GLU A 214 18.09 6.63 0.81
N THR A 215 17.32 5.82 0.10
CA THR A 215 17.49 4.37 0.16
C THR A 215 17.08 3.72 -1.16
N ARG A 216 17.55 2.49 -1.38
CA ARG A 216 16.96 1.59 -2.36
C ARG A 216 15.79 0.86 -1.69
N ALA A 217 14.67 0.75 -2.40
CA ALA A 217 13.51 -0.01 -1.96
C ALA A 217 13.15 -1.06 -3.00
N GLU A 218 12.70 -2.21 -2.54
CA GLU A 218 12.28 -3.35 -3.35
C GLU A 218 10.90 -3.85 -2.92
N GLY A 219 10.32 -4.79 -3.68
CA GLY A 219 9.03 -5.39 -3.37
C GLY A 219 8.94 -5.85 -1.91
N GLY A 220 7.89 -5.43 -1.21
CA GLY A 220 7.71 -5.68 0.23
C GLY A 220 8.10 -4.51 1.13
N CYS A 221 8.83 -3.51 0.64
CA CYS A 221 9.16 -2.33 1.45
C CYS A 221 7.94 -1.42 1.66
N LEU A 222 7.76 -0.94 2.89
CA LEU A 222 6.77 0.09 3.27
C LEU A 222 7.49 1.31 3.86
N PHE A 223 7.06 2.50 3.47
CA PHE A 223 7.54 3.75 4.05
C PHE A 223 6.43 4.80 4.08
N ILE A 224 6.60 5.79 4.97
CA ILE A 224 5.65 6.89 5.14
C ILE A 224 6.33 8.18 4.72
N VAL A 225 5.65 8.96 3.88
CA VAL A 225 6.04 10.32 3.52
C VAL A 225 5.17 11.29 4.32
N PRO A 226 5.75 12.04 5.28
CA PRO A 226 5.01 13.04 6.02
C PRO A 226 4.52 14.17 5.12
N ARG A 227 3.51 14.90 5.61
CA ARG A 227 3.02 16.12 4.97
C ARG A 227 4.18 17.08 4.65
N PHE A 228 4.13 17.70 3.46
CA PHE A 228 5.11 18.65 2.96
C PHE A 228 6.51 18.10 2.66
N PHE A 229 6.74 16.80 2.85
CA PHE A 229 8.00 16.21 2.46
C PHE A 229 7.94 15.91 0.96
N VAL A 230 9.00 16.27 0.26
CA VAL A 230 9.13 16.02 -1.17
C VAL A 230 9.68 14.62 -1.34
N VAL A 231 9.00 13.79 -2.12
CA VAL A 231 9.44 12.44 -2.44
C VAL A 231 9.70 12.31 -3.94
N SER A 232 10.82 11.67 -4.30
CA SER A 232 11.11 11.23 -5.65
C SER A 232 11.39 9.73 -5.65
N LYS A 233 10.96 9.06 -6.72
CA LYS A 233 11.17 7.63 -6.95
C LYS A 233 11.75 7.43 -8.34
N ILE A 234 12.88 6.74 -8.44
CA ILE A 234 13.57 6.43 -9.69
C ILE A 234 13.64 4.92 -9.82
N ALA A 235 13.12 4.37 -10.90
CA ALA A 235 13.14 2.93 -11.13
C ALA A 235 14.51 2.41 -11.54
N ASP A 236 14.79 1.18 -11.14
CA ASP A 236 15.89 0.40 -11.68
C ASP A 236 15.52 -0.18 -13.08
N GLU A 237 16.31 -1.13 -13.57
CA GLU A 237 16.20 -1.75 -14.91
C GLU A 237 14.89 -2.49 -15.17
N THR A 238 14.20 -2.94 -14.11
CA THR A 238 12.94 -3.71 -14.22
C THR A 238 11.69 -2.86 -14.02
N GLY A 239 11.83 -1.53 -13.94
CA GLY A 239 10.75 -0.63 -13.53
C GLY A 239 10.51 -0.63 -12.02
N MET A 240 9.45 0.05 -11.59
CA MET A 240 9.04 0.10 -10.19
C MET A 240 7.54 0.26 -10.08
N GLU A 241 6.91 -0.50 -9.17
CA GLU A 241 5.47 -0.44 -8.93
C GLU A 241 5.19 -0.29 -7.44
N TRP A 242 4.32 0.67 -7.09
CA TRP A 242 3.91 0.90 -5.71
C TRP A 242 2.44 1.27 -5.61
N PHE A 243 1.89 1.00 -4.44
CA PHE A 243 0.57 1.42 -4.03
C PHE A 243 0.71 2.41 -2.88
N SER A 244 -0.01 3.53 -2.93
CA SER A 244 -0.06 4.49 -1.84
C SER A 244 -1.46 4.65 -1.29
N ILE A 245 -1.58 4.73 0.04
CA ILE A 245 -2.77 5.22 0.73
C ILE A 245 -2.46 6.63 1.23
N ILE A 246 -3.37 7.55 0.96
CA ILE A 246 -3.21 8.97 1.28
C ILE A 246 -4.39 9.38 2.14
N THR A 247 -4.11 9.97 3.30
CA THR A 247 -5.18 10.51 4.16
C THR A 247 -5.72 11.80 3.57
N THR A 248 -7.03 11.94 3.42
CA THR A 248 -7.65 13.18 2.94
C THR A 248 -8.25 13.95 4.11
N PRO A 249 -8.18 15.30 4.14
CA PRO A 249 -8.90 16.08 5.13
C PRO A 249 -10.40 15.82 4.99
N LYS A 250 -11.11 15.69 6.13
CA LYS A 250 -12.57 15.66 6.17
C LYS A 250 -13.16 17.06 5.97
#